data_AF-A0AAD0WBX6-F1
#
_entry.id   AF-A0AAD0WBX6-F1
#
_cell.length_a   1.000
_cell.length_b   1.000
_cell.length_c   1.000
_cell.angle_alpha   90.00
_cell.angle_beta   90.00
_cell.angle_gamma   90.00
#
_symmetry.space_group_name_H-M   'P 1'
#
loop_
_entity.id
_entity.type
_entity.pdbx_description
1 polymer ?
#
loop_
_entity_poly.entity_id
_entity_poly.type
_entity_poly.pdbx_seq_one_letter_code
_entity_poly.pdbx_strand_id
1 'polypeptide(L)'
;MLAINQLLAKISALIAVVLIALWFFTPLWHSVAFSFFVLLWAFITVSSLYRVTPLFVSRNPIEDSLKRDVNQLALISLSGLFDFKRKAEFVLIGQIKKIKIGDGIIHVTDINEQTLTAVLSVAESKIDAYLHTLLSERERENIKIIKQSSTD
;
A
#
# COMPACT_ATOMS: atom_id res chain seq x y z
N MET A 1 5.57 2.14 4.89
CA MET A 1 4.38 1.27 4.84
C MET A 1 4.43 0.09 5.80
N LEU A 2 5.55 -0.62 5.99
CA LEU A 2 5.55 -1.76 6.93
C LEU A 2 5.26 -1.30 8.37
N ALA A 3 5.93 -0.23 8.83
CA ALA A 3 5.68 0.38 10.13
C ALA A 3 4.23 0.90 10.27
N ILE A 4 3.67 1.50 9.21
CA ILE A 4 2.29 2.01 9.20
C ILE A 4 1.29 0.85 9.28
N ASN A 5 1.48 -0.21 8.48
CA ASN A 5 0.62 -1.40 8.51
C ASN A 5 0.73 -2.11 9.87
N GLN A 6 1.92 -2.18 10.46
CA GLN A 6 2.13 -2.72 11.80
C GLN A 6 1.43 -1.88 12.88
N LEU A 7 1.53 -0.55 12.80
CA LEU A 7 0.84 0.34 13.72
C LEU A 7 -0.67 0.18 13.61
N LEU A 8 -1.20 0.15 12.37
CA LEU A 8 -2.63 -0.03 12.12
C LEU A 8 -3.12 -1.39 12.62
N ALA A 9 -2.36 -2.46 12.40
CA ALA A 9 -2.66 -3.79 12.91
C ALA A 9 -2.67 -3.82 14.45
N LYS A 10 -1.69 -3.17 15.11
CA LYS A 10 -1.64 -3.06 16.57
C LYS A 10 -2.85 -2.32 17.13
N ILE A 11 -3.17 -1.16 16.57
CA ILE A 11 -4.33 -0.35 17.01
C ILE A 11 -5.63 -1.13 16.78
N SER A 12 -5.82 -1.74 15.60
CA SER A 12 -7.01 -2.52 15.29
C SER A 12 -7.18 -3.70 16.25
N ALA A 13 -6.09 -4.42 16.54
CA ALA A 13 -6.10 -5.54 17.47
C ALA A 13 -6.43 -5.11 18.91
N LEU A 14 -5.88 -3.98 19.37
CA LEU A 14 -6.20 -3.43 20.69
C LEU A 14 -7.69 -3.10 20.81
N ILE A 15 -8.26 -2.44 19.81
CA ILE A 15 -9.69 -2.12 19.79
C ILE A 15 -10.52 -3.41 19.76
N ALA A 16 -10.13 -4.42 18.97
CA ALA A 16 -10.82 -5.71 18.94
C ALA A 16 -10.85 -6.38 20.32
N VAL A 17 -9.73 -6.36 21.06
CA VAL A 17 -9.66 -6.91 22.42
C VAL A 17 -10.61 -6.17 23.36
N VAL A 18 -10.64 -4.84 23.31
CA VAL A 18 -11.56 -4.04 24.14
C VAL A 18 -13.02 -4.33 23.79
N LEU A 19 -13.35 -4.43 22.51
CA LEU A 19 -14.71 -4.74 22.06
C LEU A 19 -15.17 -6.13 22.48
N ILE A 20 -14.30 -7.14 22.36
CA ILE A 20 -14.57 -8.50 22.83
C ILE A 20 -14.76 -8.52 24.35
N ALA A 21 -13.91 -7.81 25.11
CA ALA A 21 -14.08 -7.71 26.56
C ALA A 21 -15.43 -7.07 26.93
N LEU A 22 -15.81 -5.96 26.28
CA LEU A 22 -17.12 -5.35 26.47
C LEU A 22 -18.25 -6.32 26.10
N TRP A 23 -18.10 -7.10 25.03
CA TRP A 23 -19.11 -8.06 24.58
C TRP A 23 -19.36 -9.18 25.61
N PHE A 24 -18.30 -9.69 26.24
CA PHE A 24 -18.39 -10.78 27.23
C PHE A 24 -18.73 -10.31 28.65
N PHE A 25 -18.18 -9.18 29.10
CA PHE A 25 -18.33 -8.72 30.49
C PHE A 25 -19.54 -7.81 30.72
N THR A 26 -20.31 -7.50 29.68
CA THR A 26 -21.53 -6.68 29.78
C THR A 26 -22.69 -7.39 29.08
N PRO A 27 -23.96 -7.01 29.32
CA PRO A 27 -25.10 -7.61 28.61
C PRO A 27 -25.23 -7.15 27.14
N LEU A 28 -24.24 -6.42 26.59
CA LEU A 28 -24.25 -5.89 25.22
C LEU A 28 -24.33 -6.97 24.13
N TRP A 29 -24.08 -8.24 24.45
CA TRP A 29 -24.26 -9.35 23.51
C TRP A 29 -25.71 -9.56 23.05
N HIS A 30 -26.70 -9.10 23.82
CA HIS A 30 -28.11 -9.10 23.39
C HIS A 30 -28.41 -8.03 22.34
N SER A 31 -27.55 -7.00 22.21
CA SER A 31 -27.72 -5.97 21.20
C SER A 31 -27.21 -6.47 19.85
N VAL A 32 -28.13 -6.65 18.91
CA VAL A 32 -27.81 -7.03 17.52
C VAL A 32 -26.86 -6.02 16.88
N ALA A 33 -27.07 -4.73 17.13
CA ALA A 33 -26.23 -3.66 16.60
C ALA A 33 -24.79 -3.76 17.14
N PHE A 34 -24.62 -4.04 18.43
CA PHE A 34 -23.30 -4.19 19.03
C PHE A 34 -22.59 -5.45 18.52
N SER A 35 -23.30 -6.58 18.46
CA SER A 35 -22.74 -7.82 17.89
C SER A 35 -22.32 -7.64 16.43
N PHE A 36 -23.09 -6.93 15.61
CA PHE A 36 -22.69 -6.59 14.23
C PHE A 36 -21.43 -5.70 14.20
N PHE A 37 -21.35 -4.71 15.09
CA PHE A 37 -20.18 -3.85 15.20
C PHE A 37 -18.91 -4.64 15.58
N VAL A 38 -19.01 -5.58 16.53
CA VAL A 38 -17.90 -6.47 16.91
C VAL A 38 -17.45 -7.33 15.73
N LEU A 39 -18.39 -7.92 14.97
CA LEU A 39 -18.08 -8.73 13.79
C LEU A 39 -17.41 -7.90 12.69
N LEU A 40 -17.92 -6.71 12.41
CA LEU A 40 -17.32 -5.78 11.44
C LEU A 40 -15.89 -5.42 11.86
N TRP A 41 -15.68 -5.17 13.16
CA TRP A 41 -14.36 -4.82 13.67
C TRP A 41 -13.39 -6.00 13.62
N ALA A 42 -13.86 -7.21 13.90
CA ALA A 42 -13.09 -8.43 13.73
C ALA A 42 -12.65 -8.59 12.26
N PHE A 43 -13.54 -8.33 11.30
CA PHE A 43 -13.21 -8.36 9.87
C PHE A 43 -12.13 -7.34 9.49
N ILE A 44 -12.23 -6.10 9.96
CA ILE A 44 -11.21 -5.05 9.76
C ILE A 44 -9.86 -5.48 10.37
N THR A 45 -9.91 -6.07 11.57
CA THR A 45 -8.72 -6.52 12.29
C THR A 45 -8.01 -7.65 11.55
N VAL A 46 -8.76 -8.66 11.08
CA VAL A 46 -8.20 -9.76 10.26
C VAL A 46 -7.56 -9.21 8.98
N SER A 47 -8.22 -8.27 8.30
CA SER A 47 -7.66 -7.60 7.12
C SER A 47 -6.34 -6.86 7.43
N SER A 48 -6.28 -6.13 8.56
CA SER A 48 -5.06 -5.41 8.97
C SER A 48 -3.91 -6.35 9.34
N LEU A 49 -4.22 -7.46 10.03
CA LEU A 49 -3.25 -8.49 10.38
C LEU A 49 -2.75 -9.22 9.13
N TYR A 50 -3.64 -9.53 8.19
CA TYR A 50 -3.25 -10.14 6.92
C TYR A 50 -2.20 -9.30 6.18
N ARG A 51 -2.32 -7.97 6.18
CA ARG A 51 -1.38 -7.05 5.51
C ARG A 51 0.04 -7.04 6.08
N VAL A 52 0.23 -7.50 7.32
CA VAL A 52 1.57 -7.63 7.91
C VAL A 52 2.17 -9.03 7.71
N THR A 53 1.41 -9.97 7.13
CA THR A 53 1.90 -11.33 6.91
C THR A 53 2.80 -11.42 5.66
N PRO A 54 3.77 -12.37 5.65
CA PRO A 54 4.53 -12.68 4.45
C PRO A 54 3.66 -13.11 3.26
N LEU A 55 2.51 -13.73 3.54
CA LEU A 55 1.54 -14.17 2.53
C LEU A 55 0.97 -13.00 1.73
N PHE A 56 0.73 -11.85 2.37
CA PHE A 56 0.29 -10.65 1.68
C PHE A 56 1.35 -10.11 0.72
N VAL A 57 2.62 -10.15 1.13
CA VAL A 57 3.74 -9.72 0.28
C VAL A 57 3.93 -10.66 -0.91
N SER A 58 3.83 -11.98 -0.70
CA SER A 58 3.97 -12.96 -1.79
C SER A 58 2.83 -12.88 -2.81
N ARG A 59 1.61 -12.52 -2.37
CA ARG A 59 0.44 -12.35 -3.26
C ARG A 59 0.40 -10.99 -3.97
N ASN A 60 1.22 -10.03 -3.55
CA ASN A 60 1.28 -8.69 -4.14
C ASN A 60 2.73 -8.36 -4.53
N PRO A 61 3.28 -9.08 -5.52
CA PRO A 61 4.62 -8.84 -6.02
C PRO A 61 4.69 -7.48 -6.72
N ILE A 62 5.87 -6.84 -6.77
CA ILE A 62 6.01 -5.49 -7.34
C ILE A 62 5.70 -5.47 -8.83
N GLU A 63 5.96 -6.58 -9.51
CA GLU A 63 5.69 -6.82 -10.92
C GLU A 63 4.20 -6.70 -11.24
N ASP A 64 3.32 -7.00 -10.30
CA ASP A 64 1.88 -6.83 -10.47
C ASP A 64 1.43 -5.39 -10.32
N SER A 65 2.18 -4.59 -9.56
CA SER A 65 1.84 -3.21 -9.25
C SER A 65 2.52 -2.19 -10.15
N LEU A 66 3.70 -2.52 -10.69
CA LEU A 66 4.47 -1.64 -11.56
C LEU A 66 4.86 -2.42 -12.82
N LYS A 67 4.25 -2.05 -13.94
CA LYS A 67 4.50 -2.70 -15.24
C LYS A 67 4.92 -1.66 -16.27
N ARG A 68 5.83 -2.05 -17.16
CA ARG A 68 6.15 -1.28 -18.36
C ARG A 68 5.31 -1.82 -19.51
N ASP A 69 4.52 -0.95 -20.11
CA ASP A 69 3.79 -1.22 -21.34
C ASP A 69 4.38 -0.36 -22.47
N VAL A 70 5.37 -0.92 -23.16
CA VAL A 70 6.15 -0.28 -24.24
C VAL A 70 6.78 1.06 -23.82
N ASN A 71 6.02 2.16 -23.92
CA ASN A 71 6.40 3.54 -23.59
C ASN A 71 5.62 4.12 -22.40
N GLN A 72 4.76 3.33 -21.77
CA GLN A 72 3.96 3.72 -20.61
C GLN A 72 4.39 2.93 -19.38
N LEU A 73 4.32 3.59 -18.23
CA LEU A 73 4.42 3.02 -16.92
C LEU A 73 3.01 2.82 -16.37
N ALA A 74 2.62 1.57 -16.18
CA ALA A 74 1.37 1.21 -15.54
C ALA A 74 1.59 1.09 -14.03
N LEU A 75 0.83 1.87 -13.27
CA LEU A 75 0.82 1.92 -11.82
C LEU A 75 -0.50 1.36 -11.29
N ILE A 76 -0.42 0.27 -10.55
CA ILE A 76 -1.55 -0.41 -9.91
C ILE A 76 -1.37 -0.31 -8.41
N SER A 77 -2.16 0.58 -7.79
CA SER A 77 -2.14 0.78 -6.34
C SER A 77 -2.93 -0.29 -5.61
N LEU A 78 -2.40 -0.77 -4.49
CA LEU A 78 -3.18 -1.48 -3.49
C LEU A 78 -4.13 -0.51 -2.78
N SER A 79 -5.31 -0.99 -2.38
CA SER A 79 -6.33 -0.18 -1.73
C SER A 79 -7.25 -0.99 -0.84
N GLY A 80 -8.07 -0.30 -0.05
CA GLY A 80 -9.20 -0.90 0.67
C GLY A 80 -8.78 -1.85 1.79
N LEU A 81 -9.55 -2.93 1.97
CA LEU A 81 -9.25 -4.05 2.87
C LEU A 81 -8.53 -5.16 2.09
N PHE A 82 -7.79 -6.04 2.76
CA PHE A 82 -7.10 -7.17 2.11
C PHE A 82 -6.19 -6.73 0.93
N ASP A 83 -6.28 -7.44 -0.19
CA ASP A 83 -5.48 -7.34 -1.41
C ASP A 83 -6.24 -6.68 -2.59
N PHE A 84 -7.20 -5.80 -2.32
CA PHE A 84 -7.91 -5.07 -3.38
C PHE A 84 -6.95 -4.17 -4.17
N LYS A 85 -6.88 -4.38 -5.48
CA LYS A 85 -6.10 -3.55 -6.43
C LYS A 85 -7.00 -2.48 -7.06
N ARG A 86 -6.53 -1.25 -7.15
CA ARG A 86 -7.19 -0.18 -7.93
C ARG A 86 -7.01 -0.41 -9.43
N LYS A 87 -7.80 0.32 -10.22
CA LYS A 87 -7.61 0.40 -11.66
C LYS A 87 -6.17 0.88 -11.97
N ALA A 88 -5.58 0.32 -13.01
CA ALA A 88 -4.27 0.73 -13.49
C ALA A 88 -4.33 2.19 -13.99
N GLU A 89 -3.40 3.00 -13.49
CA GLU A 89 -3.12 4.34 -13.98
C GLU A 89 -1.88 4.27 -14.88
N PHE A 90 -1.93 4.95 -16.03
CA PHE A 90 -0.88 4.89 -17.04
C PHE A 90 -0.21 6.25 -17.19
N VAL A 91 1.12 6.25 -17.25
CA VAL A 91 1.93 7.46 -17.44
C VAL A 91 2.93 7.23 -18.56
N LEU A 92 3.05 8.16 -19.49
CA LEU A 92 4.07 8.07 -20.53
C LEU A 92 5.45 8.28 -19.91
N ILE A 93 6.38 7.34 -20.12
CA ILE A 93 7.73 7.38 -19.52
C ILE A 93 8.46 8.67 -19.90
N GLY A 94 8.33 9.11 -21.16
CA GLY A 94 8.92 10.36 -21.64
C GLY A 94 8.33 11.64 -21.05
N GLN A 95 7.19 11.55 -20.36
CA GLN A 95 6.55 12.68 -19.66
C GLN A 95 6.81 12.64 -18.16
N ILE A 96 7.52 11.64 -17.64
CA ILE A 96 7.85 11.56 -16.23
C ILE A 96 8.96 12.58 -15.92
N LYS A 97 8.64 13.56 -15.07
CA LYS A 97 9.61 14.55 -14.60
C LYS A 97 10.34 14.06 -13.36
N LYS A 98 9.61 13.39 -12.47
CA LYS A 98 10.11 13.03 -11.13
C LYS A 98 9.44 11.78 -10.60
N ILE A 99 10.23 10.92 -9.95
CA ILE A 99 9.74 9.77 -9.20
C ILE A 99 10.20 9.94 -7.76
N LYS A 100 9.26 9.96 -6.79
CA LYS A 100 9.58 9.85 -5.37
C LYS A 100 9.28 8.44 -4.91
N ILE A 101 10.26 7.80 -4.30
CA ILE A 101 10.14 6.47 -3.73
C ILE A 101 10.09 6.62 -2.21
N GLY A 102 9.07 6.07 -1.58
CA GLY A 102 8.99 5.91 -0.13
C GLY A 102 8.78 4.44 0.24
N ASP A 103 8.75 4.14 1.53
CA ASP A 103 8.54 2.76 1.99
C ASP A 103 7.13 2.27 1.63
N GLY A 104 7.01 1.42 0.59
CA GLY A 104 5.74 0.88 0.07
C GLY A 104 4.84 1.90 -0.63
N ILE A 105 5.39 3.03 -1.05
CA ILE A 105 4.65 4.03 -1.84
C ILE A 105 5.56 4.58 -2.94
N ILE A 106 4.98 4.83 -4.10
CA ILE A 106 5.65 5.51 -5.20
C ILE A 106 4.78 6.67 -5.68
N HIS A 107 5.40 7.84 -5.84
CA HIS A 107 4.78 9.00 -6.44
C HIS A 107 5.47 9.31 -7.77
N VAL A 108 4.70 9.32 -8.85
CA VAL A 108 5.17 9.67 -10.18
C VAL A 108 4.58 11.03 -10.53
N THR A 109 5.44 12.01 -10.75
CA THR A 109 5.06 13.36 -11.18
C THR A 109 5.41 13.55 -12.65
N ASP A 110 4.39 13.91 -13.42
CA ASP A 110 4.47 14.21 -14.85
C ASP A 110 5.05 15.64 -15.08
N ILE A 111 5.48 15.96 -16.31
CA ILE A 111 5.83 17.31 -16.76
C ILE A 111 4.72 18.33 -16.52
N ASN A 112 3.45 17.89 -16.51
CA ASN A 112 2.29 18.72 -16.21
C ASN A 112 2.05 18.93 -14.70
N GLU A 113 3.01 18.56 -13.84
CA GLU A 113 2.94 18.60 -12.36
C GLU A 113 1.81 17.72 -11.77
N GLN A 114 1.17 16.88 -12.57
CA GLN A 114 0.22 15.89 -12.11
C GLN A 114 0.96 14.77 -11.38
N THR A 115 0.52 14.44 -10.16
CA THR A 115 1.15 13.41 -9.34
C THR A 115 0.24 12.21 -9.19
N LEU A 116 0.70 11.06 -9.66
CA LEU A 116 0.05 9.77 -9.51
C LEU A 116 0.74 9.00 -8.38
N THR A 117 -0.06 8.37 -7.53
CA THR A 117 0.42 7.69 -6.32
C THR A 117 -0.01 6.25 -6.36
N ALA A 118 0.95 5.32 -6.26
CA ALA A 118 0.67 3.92 -6.08
C ALA A 118 1.21 3.41 -4.75
N VAL A 119 0.36 2.66 -4.04
CA VAL A 119 0.69 1.96 -2.81
C VAL A 119 1.12 0.53 -3.14
N LEU A 120 2.27 0.12 -2.62
CA LEU A 120 2.98 -1.12 -2.90
C LEU A 120 3.19 -1.93 -1.61
N SER A 121 3.34 -3.25 -1.73
CA SER A 121 3.60 -4.16 -0.59
C SER A 121 5.08 -4.35 -0.25
N VAL A 122 5.98 -3.61 -0.89
CA VAL A 122 7.43 -3.84 -0.82
C VAL A 122 8.17 -2.61 -0.29
N ALA A 123 9.35 -2.85 0.30
CA ALA A 123 10.21 -1.80 0.83
C ALA A 123 10.80 -0.92 -0.28
N GLU A 124 11.17 0.31 0.09
CA GLU A 124 11.79 1.31 -0.79
C GLU A 124 12.94 0.74 -1.63
N SER A 125 13.84 -0.04 -1.03
CA SER A 125 15.00 -0.63 -1.70
C SER A 125 14.62 -1.59 -2.82
N LYS A 126 13.53 -2.35 -2.66
CA LYS A 126 13.01 -3.23 -3.72
C LYS A 126 12.35 -2.45 -4.84
N ILE A 127 11.68 -1.33 -4.52
CA ILE A 127 11.07 -0.45 -5.52
C ILE A 127 12.16 0.19 -6.38
N ASP A 128 13.21 0.70 -5.73
CA ASP A 128 14.37 1.29 -6.40
C ASP A 128 15.07 0.29 -7.31
N ALA A 129 15.41 -0.90 -6.79
CA ALA A 129 16.04 -1.95 -7.60
C ALA A 129 15.18 -2.36 -8.80
N TYR A 130 13.86 -2.47 -8.61
CA TYR A 130 12.95 -2.85 -9.68
C TYR A 130 12.80 -1.74 -10.73
N LEU A 131 12.76 -0.46 -10.33
CA LEU A 131 12.79 0.67 -11.27
C LEU A 131 14.07 0.67 -12.13
N HIS A 132 15.21 0.28 -11.55
CA HIS A 132 16.46 0.12 -12.31
C HIS A 132 16.41 -1.01 -13.34
N THR A 133 15.57 -2.03 -13.14
CA THR A 133 15.34 -3.06 -14.16
C THR A 133 14.32 -2.63 -15.21
N LEU A 134 13.36 -1.79 -14.83
CA LEU A 134 12.21 -1.43 -15.65
C LEU A 134 12.49 -0.24 -16.59
N LEU A 135 13.29 0.73 -16.13
CA LEU A 135 13.68 1.92 -16.88
C LEU A 135 15.10 1.77 -17.45
N SER A 136 15.29 2.19 -18.69
CA SER A 136 16.61 2.24 -19.33
C SER A 136 17.48 3.35 -18.72
N GLU A 137 18.81 3.27 -18.89
CA GLU A 137 19.74 4.30 -18.41
C GLU A 137 19.40 5.71 -18.89
N ARG A 138 19.07 5.86 -20.19
CA ARG A 138 18.68 7.15 -20.78
C ARG A 138 17.39 7.72 -20.19
N GLU A 139 16.41 6.88 -19.89
CA GLU A 139 15.17 7.31 -19.24
C GLU A 139 15.45 7.78 -17.81
N ARG A 140 16.31 7.07 -17.08
CA ARG A 140 16.68 7.45 -15.70
C ARG A 140 17.48 8.75 -15.64
N GLU A 141 18.31 9.05 -16.63
CA GLU A 141 19.03 10.34 -16.70
C GLU A 141 18.07 11.53 -16.86
N ASN A 142 16.95 11.33 -17.55
CA ASN A 142 15.93 12.36 -17.76
C ASN A 142 14.91 12.47 -16.60
N ILE A 143 14.84 11.46 -15.72
CA ILE A 143 13.88 11.39 -14.62
C ILE A 143 14.59 11.70 -13.29
N LYS A 144 14.10 12.69 -12.54
CA LYS A 144 14.60 12.96 -11.20
C LYS A 144 14.06 11.94 -10.20
N ILE A 145 14.86 10.92 -9.85
CA ILE A 145 14.52 9.92 -8.83
C ILE A 145 14.95 10.43 -7.45
N ILE A 146 14.01 10.53 -6.50
CA ILE A 146 14.27 10.95 -5.13
C ILE A 146 13.81 9.86 -4.16
N LYS A 147 14.72 9.47 -3.28
CA LYS A 147 14.47 8.58 -2.16
C LYS A 147 13.97 9.41 -0.98
N GLN A 148 12.76 9.13 -0.48
CA GLN A 148 12.31 9.65 0.82
C GLN A 148 13.01 8.81 1.89
N SER A 149 14.27 9.14 2.20
CA SER A 149 14.86 8.61 3.43
C SER A 149 13.95 9.02 4.58
N SER A 150 13.52 8.05 5.39
CA SER A 150 12.84 8.35 6.65
C SER A 150 13.74 9.28 7.46
N THR A 151 13.40 10.57 7.50
CA THR A 151 13.93 11.46 8.52
C THR A 151 13.17 11.11 9.80
N ASP A 152 13.88 10.44 10.69
CA ASP A 152 13.69 10.24 12.15
C ASP A 152 12.34 9.72 12.68
#